data_AF-A0A965LW12-F1
#
_entry.id   AF-A0A965LW12-F1
#
_cell.length_a   1.000
_cell.length_b   1.000
_cell.length_c   1.000
_cell.angle_alpha   90.00
_cell.angle_beta   90.00
_cell.angle_gamma   90.00
#
_symmetry.space_group_name_H-M   'P 1'
#
loop_
_entity.id
_entity.type
_entity.pdbx_description
1 polymer ?
#
loop_
_entity_poly.entity_id
_entity_poly.type
_entity_poly.pdbx_seq_one_letter_code
_entity_poly.pdbx_strand_id
1 'polypeptide(L)'
;MKLLAIAVVAHDANAAYFDGDRVHYVKFERPRQEKRFSFQNPSDWRAETEAVFGIDVSQVDHLAITFDPSALPPAVGRHLSPDAMRRLASGQSLAEPLSPEVCAYLRAPSAIWLSHHFCHALSGWMIEPEPIALRIVIDGLGDGRPWSVYRGGKTVAAGDIRKGSIGWGIREAGKALGIKAAHFNDIAGKVMGIQAYGRIDEGYLAWLRKLEFDRLDEMWSLQGWLRWKHDPTVARLTLLDWVATVHQRTAEWLLEFFSRHAQPGEPVVYSGGVAQNVVWNSALRSRFPDLFIAPHCSDEGLSLGALEWLRQRHSLPPLALAAFPFAQADVDVPAPSEDTIDQVAQWLAAGKVVGWYQGHGEIGPRALGHRSILMDPRLSDGRARIDRIKRREPFRPYGASVLAEDFARYFEGASDPFMLYSCKVIGQTLPAIRHVDGSCRVQRIAGSPLPFRALLERFRALTGCGVLLNTSLNVAGKPLAAQPAHAVHLFSESSLDALCVGNTLYHR
;
A
#
# COMPACT_ATOMS: atom_id res chain seq x y z
N MET A 1 25.19 -3.17 -16.89
CA MET A 1 25.27 -3.37 -15.44
C MET A 1 23.94 -3.94 -14.98
N LYS A 2 23.95 -5.01 -14.21
CA LYS A 2 22.80 -5.72 -13.66
C LYS A 2 22.73 -5.47 -12.16
N LEU A 3 21.60 -4.99 -11.67
CA LEU A 3 21.39 -4.67 -10.26
C LEU A 3 20.25 -5.49 -9.69
N LEU A 4 20.43 -6.05 -8.49
CA LEU A 4 19.37 -6.76 -7.78
C LEU A 4 19.13 -6.14 -6.41
N ALA A 5 17.86 -5.95 -6.07
CA ALA A 5 17.45 -5.50 -4.77
C ALA A 5 16.40 -6.45 -4.19
N ILE A 6 16.59 -6.86 -2.93
CA ILE A 6 15.70 -7.81 -2.24
C ILE A 6 15.29 -7.26 -0.88
N ALA A 7 14.00 -7.39 -0.54
CA ALA A 7 13.49 -7.14 0.78
C ALA A 7 13.01 -8.45 1.42
N VAL A 8 13.71 -8.89 2.47
CA VAL A 8 13.34 -10.03 3.32
C VAL A 8 13.05 -9.53 4.74
N VAL A 9 11.93 -8.83 4.88
CA VAL A 9 11.47 -8.28 6.17
C VAL A 9 10.36 -9.15 6.76
N ALA A 10 9.76 -8.78 7.89
CA ALA A 10 8.80 -9.64 8.59
C ALA A 10 7.55 -10.03 7.77
N HIS A 11 7.22 -9.29 6.71
CA HIS A 11 6.08 -9.52 5.81
C HIS A 11 6.34 -8.83 4.45
N ASP A 12 5.47 -9.08 3.47
CA ASP A 12 5.47 -8.37 2.17
C ASP A 12 6.80 -8.49 1.40
N ALA A 13 7.47 -9.65 1.43
CA ALA A 13 8.71 -9.86 0.70
C ALA A 13 8.58 -9.51 -0.79
N ASN A 14 9.58 -8.81 -1.30
CA ASN A 14 9.59 -8.28 -2.66
C ASN A 14 11.02 -8.16 -3.22
N ALA A 15 11.11 -8.11 -4.54
CA ALA A 15 12.36 -8.01 -5.27
C ALA A 15 12.23 -7.07 -6.46
N ALA A 16 13.31 -6.36 -6.78
CA ALA A 16 13.43 -5.55 -7.97
C ALA A 16 14.77 -5.84 -8.68
N TYR A 17 14.73 -6.04 -9.99
CA TYR A 17 15.90 -6.40 -10.80
C TYR A 17 16.02 -5.47 -11.99
N PHE A 18 17.19 -4.87 -12.18
CA PHE A 18 17.54 -4.12 -13.37
C PHE A 18 18.46 -4.97 -14.24
N ASP A 19 18.04 -5.29 -15.46
CA ASP A 19 18.78 -6.18 -16.37
C ASP A 19 19.85 -5.46 -17.23
N GLY A 20 19.92 -4.14 -17.12
CA GLY A 20 20.74 -3.27 -17.96
C GLY A 20 19.93 -2.39 -18.91
N ASP A 21 18.65 -2.70 -19.11
CA ASP A 21 17.68 -1.95 -19.92
C ASP A 21 16.43 -1.60 -19.11
N ARG A 22 15.82 -2.59 -18.45
CA ARG A 22 14.51 -2.48 -17.80
C ARG A 22 14.55 -2.91 -16.34
N VAL A 23 13.63 -2.33 -15.57
CA VAL A 23 13.34 -2.74 -14.20
C VAL A 23 12.19 -3.75 -14.19
N HIS A 24 12.42 -4.87 -13.52
CA HIS A 24 11.45 -5.91 -13.21
C HIS A 24 11.16 -5.89 -11.72
N TYR A 25 9.91 -6.13 -11.31
CA TYR A 25 9.51 -6.12 -9.91
C TYR A 25 8.60 -7.28 -9.59
N VAL A 26 8.77 -7.91 -8.42
CA VAL A 26 7.83 -8.92 -7.91
C VAL A 26 7.54 -8.69 -6.44
N LYS A 27 6.27 -8.86 -6.08
CA LYS A 27 5.87 -9.09 -4.69
C LYS A 27 5.51 -10.57 -4.52
N PHE A 28 6.27 -11.31 -3.74
CA PHE A 28 6.20 -12.78 -3.70
C PHE A 28 4.86 -13.34 -3.22
N GLU A 29 4.04 -12.56 -2.50
CA GLU A 29 2.67 -12.95 -2.18
C GLU A 29 1.82 -13.26 -3.43
N ARG A 30 2.10 -12.59 -4.55
CA ARG A 30 1.34 -12.72 -5.80
C ARG A 30 1.53 -14.12 -6.40
N PRO A 31 2.74 -14.56 -6.80
CA PRO A 31 2.93 -15.91 -7.34
C PRO A 31 2.59 -17.00 -6.31
N ARG A 32 2.92 -16.82 -5.03
CA ARG A 32 2.61 -17.83 -3.98
C ARG A 32 1.15 -17.93 -3.60
N GLN A 33 0.33 -16.93 -3.93
CA GLN A 33 -1.05 -16.82 -3.44
C GLN A 33 -1.15 -16.91 -1.89
N GLU A 34 -0.12 -16.43 -1.21
CA GLU A 34 -0.01 -16.35 0.25
C GLU A 34 0.08 -14.89 0.66
N LYS A 35 -0.98 -14.36 1.25
CA LYS A 35 -1.08 -12.94 1.55
C LYS A 35 -0.10 -12.53 2.66
N ARG A 36 0.59 -11.40 2.49
CA ARG A 36 1.67 -10.91 3.38
C ARG A 36 2.87 -11.86 3.46
N PHE A 37 3.05 -12.72 2.45
CA PHE A 37 4.16 -13.66 2.39
C PHE A 37 5.49 -13.00 2.76
N SER A 38 6.27 -13.70 3.58
CA SER A 38 7.69 -13.45 3.72
C SER A 38 8.46 -14.76 3.90
N PHE A 39 9.73 -14.72 3.53
CA PHE A 39 10.66 -15.81 3.76
C PHE A 39 10.90 -15.99 5.25
N GLN A 40 10.98 -17.25 5.68
CA GLN A 40 11.26 -17.56 7.08
C GLN A 40 12.68 -17.14 7.47
N ASN A 41 13.64 -17.33 6.56
CA ASN A 41 15.01 -16.91 6.77
C ASN A 41 15.46 -15.91 5.69
N PRO A 42 16.35 -14.96 6.04
CA PRO A 42 17.00 -14.08 5.06
C PRO A 42 17.78 -14.78 3.94
N SER A 43 17.97 -16.09 3.99
CA SER A 43 18.70 -16.89 3.00
C SER A 43 17.80 -17.64 2.00
N ASP A 44 16.48 -17.61 2.19
CA ASP A 44 15.53 -18.45 1.42
C ASP A 44 15.05 -17.81 0.11
N TRP A 45 15.45 -16.56 -0.18
CA TRP A 45 14.94 -15.78 -1.31
C TRP A 45 15.46 -16.22 -2.68
N ARG A 46 16.72 -16.68 -2.74
CA ARG A 46 17.49 -16.77 -3.99
C ARG A 46 16.80 -17.59 -5.08
N ALA A 47 16.42 -18.84 -4.77
CA ALA A 47 15.89 -19.75 -5.78
C ALA A 47 14.59 -19.23 -6.41
N GLU A 48 13.74 -18.56 -5.64
CA GLU A 48 12.49 -18.02 -6.15
C GLU A 48 12.70 -16.73 -6.92
N THR A 49 13.63 -15.87 -6.50
CA THR A 49 14.04 -14.70 -7.29
C THR A 49 14.61 -15.11 -8.65
N GLU A 50 15.50 -16.10 -8.68
CA GLU A 50 16.08 -16.66 -9.91
C GLU A 50 14.98 -17.22 -10.83
N ALA A 51 14.02 -17.96 -10.25
CA ALA A 51 12.90 -18.53 -11.00
C ALA A 51 11.96 -17.45 -11.57
N VAL A 52 11.63 -16.41 -10.78
CA VAL A 52 10.70 -15.36 -11.22
C VAL A 52 11.31 -14.49 -12.31
N PHE A 53 12.58 -14.10 -12.18
CA PHE A 53 13.22 -13.22 -13.16
C PHE A 53 13.94 -13.97 -14.29
N GLY A 54 14.11 -15.29 -14.17
CA GLY A 54 14.87 -16.08 -15.14
C GLY A 54 16.36 -15.69 -15.18
N ILE A 55 16.95 -15.46 -14.01
CA ILE A 55 18.35 -15.00 -13.88
C ILE A 55 19.20 -15.97 -13.06
N ASP A 56 20.52 -15.85 -13.20
CA ASP A 56 21.49 -16.38 -12.23
C ASP A 56 22.01 -15.22 -11.37
N VAL A 57 21.76 -15.28 -10.07
CA VAL A 57 22.20 -14.24 -9.10
C VAL A 57 23.72 -14.12 -9.07
N SER A 58 24.47 -15.16 -9.44
CA SER A 58 25.93 -15.09 -9.54
C SER A 58 26.42 -14.11 -10.61
N GLN A 59 25.56 -13.79 -11.58
CA GLN A 59 25.84 -12.90 -12.72
C GLN A 59 25.32 -11.47 -12.49
N VAL A 60 24.82 -11.16 -11.30
CA VAL A 60 24.42 -9.81 -10.92
C VAL A 60 25.66 -9.03 -10.48
N ASP A 61 25.83 -7.80 -10.98
CA ASP A 61 26.99 -6.98 -10.67
C ASP A 61 26.95 -6.44 -9.23
N HIS A 62 25.78 -5.96 -8.80
CA HIS A 62 25.59 -5.42 -7.46
C HIS A 62 24.25 -5.84 -6.86
N LEU A 63 24.29 -6.23 -5.58
CA LEU A 63 23.14 -6.67 -4.83
C LEU A 63 22.95 -5.83 -3.56
N ALA A 64 21.73 -5.33 -3.39
CA ALA A 64 21.26 -4.67 -2.19
C ALA A 64 20.20 -5.53 -1.51
N ILE A 65 20.26 -5.65 -0.18
CA ILE A 65 19.29 -6.40 0.59
C ILE A 65 18.85 -5.61 1.82
N THR A 66 17.59 -5.72 2.20
CA THR A 66 17.11 -5.25 3.50
C THR A 66 16.40 -6.38 4.23
N PHE A 67 16.74 -6.57 5.50
CA PHE A 67 16.21 -7.59 6.39
C PHE A 67 16.43 -7.15 7.85
N ASP A 68 15.72 -7.78 8.79
CA ASP A 68 15.96 -7.60 10.23
C ASP A 68 17.17 -8.44 10.66
N PRO A 69 18.27 -7.83 11.14
CA PRO A 69 19.46 -8.57 11.58
C PRO A 69 19.22 -9.56 12.70
N SER A 70 18.19 -9.34 13.52
CA SER A 70 17.82 -10.29 14.57
C SER A 70 17.30 -11.62 14.01
N ALA A 71 16.94 -11.67 12.73
CA ALA A 71 16.57 -12.89 12.01
C ALA A 71 17.79 -13.73 11.58
N LEU A 72 19.03 -13.25 11.75
CA LEU A 72 20.21 -14.07 11.48
C LEU A 72 20.48 -15.04 12.65
N PRO A 73 20.91 -16.28 12.35
CA PRO A 73 21.40 -17.18 13.38
C PRO A 73 22.55 -16.53 14.17
N PRO A 74 22.66 -16.73 15.50
CA PRO A 74 23.72 -16.10 16.30
C PRO A 74 25.14 -16.32 15.77
N ALA A 75 25.40 -17.51 15.21
CA ALA A 75 26.68 -17.87 14.61
C ALA A 75 27.04 -17.04 13.36
N VAL A 76 26.03 -16.52 12.65
CA VAL A 76 26.18 -15.64 11.49
C VAL A 76 26.11 -14.18 11.92
N GLY A 77 25.15 -13.84 12.79
CA GLY A 77 24.93 -12.47 13.28
C GLY A 77 26.15 -11.86 13.96
N ARG A 78 27.03 -12.66 14.59
CA ARG A 78 28.31 -12.18 15.15
C ARG A 78 29.28 -11.59 14.10
N HIS A 79 29.09 -11.92 12.83
CA HIS A 79 29.89 -11.39 11.71
C HIS A 79 29.36 -10.05 11.18
N LEU A 80 28.22 -9.58 11.69
CA LEU A 80 27.81 -8.18 11.51
C LEU A 80 28.59 -7.33 12.51
N SER A 81 29.35 -6.36 12.01
CA SER A 81 30.09 -5.43 12.88
C SER A 81 29.11 -4.76 13.85
N PRO A 82 29.33 -4.86 15.18
CA PRO A 82 28.49 -4.18 16.16
C PRO A 82 28.42 -2.67 15.92
N ASP A 83 29.49 -2.08 15.38
CA ASP A 83 29.49 -0.67 14.98
C ASP A 83 28.61 -0.41 13.75
N ALA A 84 28.70 -1.24 12.71
CA ALA A 84 27.83 -1.11 11.53
C ALA A 84 26.34 -1.26 11.91
N MET A 85 26.04 -2.25 12.74
CA MET A 85 24.72 -2.48 13.32
C MET A 85 24.22 -1.28 14.11
N ARG A 86 25.06 -0.73 15.01
CA ARG A 86 24.73 0.50 15.75
C ARG A 86 24.54 1.69 14.83
N ARG A 87 25.35 1.86 13.80
CA ARG A 87 25.23 2.96 12.84
C ARG A 87 23.93 2.88 12.05
N LEU A 88 23.54 1.69 11.57
CA LEU A 88 22.27 1.51 10.86
C LEU A 88 21.07 1.69 11.79
N ALA A 89 21.08 1.07 12.98
CA ALA A 89 20.02 1.22 13.97
C ALA A 89 19.84 2.68 14.44
N SER A 90 20.95 3.42 14.63
CA SER A 90 20.88 4.84 14.95
C SER A 90 20.58 5.73 13.72
N GLY A 91 20.74 5.21 12.50
CA GLY A 91 20.65 5.99 11.26
C GLY A 91 21.86 6.89 11.00
N GLN A 92 22.97 6.71 11.72
CA GLN A 92 24.28 7.29 11.38
C GLN A 92 24.82 6.75 10.06
N SER A 93 24.42 5.53 9.69
CA SER A 93 24.63 4.95 8.37
C SER A 93 23.28 4.51 7.81
N LEU A 94 23.19 4.43 6.49
CA LEU A 94 21.99 4.03 5.76
C LEU A 94 22.23 2.81 4.86
N ALA A 95 23.50 2.45 4.65
CA ALA A 95 23.93 1.30 3.88
C ALA A 95 25.30 0.81 4.40
N GLU A 96 25.43 -0.50 4.65
CA GLU A 96 26.68 -1.12 5.11
C GLU A 96 27.01 -2.35 4.25
N PRO A 97 28.26 -2.53 3.79
CA PRO A 97 28.66 -3.76 3.12
C PRO A 97 28.60 -4.95 4.08
N LEU A 98 28.13 -6.09 3.60
CA LEU A 98 28.08 -7.32 4.38
C LEU A 98 29.41 -8.09 4.29
N SER A 99 29.78 -8.75 5.40
CA SER A 99 30.96 -9.60 5.45
C SER A 99 30.79 -10.85 4.58
N PRO A 100 31.89 -11.48 4.12
CA PRO A 100 31.82 -12.70 3.31
C PRO A 100 31.00 -13.82 3.97
N GLU A 101 31.07 -13.97 5.29
CA GLU A 101 30.32 -14.99 6.04
C GLU A 101 28.81 -14.74 6.02
N VAL A 102 28.39 -13.48 6.14
CA VAL A 102 26.97 -13.12 6.02
C VAL A 102 26.51 -13.29 4.57
N CYS A 103 27.30 -12.85 3.58
CA CYS A 103 27.00 -13.04 2.17
C CYS A 103 26.84 -14.54 1.82
N ALA A 104 27.73 -15.39 2.31
CA ALA A 104 27.66 -16.84 2.13
C ALA A 104 26.37 -17.43 2.72
N TYR A 105 25.98 -17.01 3.93
CA TYR A 105 24.70 -17.42 4.52
C TYR A 105 23.50 -16.97 3.68
N LEU A 106 23.50 -15.71 3.21
CA LEU A 106 22.44 -15.14 2.37
C LEU A 106 22.43 -15.71 0.94
N ARG A 107 23.39 -16.59 0.59
CA ARG A 107 23.60 -17.13 -0.76
C ARG A 107 23.85 -16.04 -1.81
N ALA A 108 24.42 -14.91 -1.40
CA ALA A 108 24.79 -13.80 -2.25
C ALA A 108 26.31 -13.79 -2.49
N PRO A 109 26.81 -13.51 -3.72
CA PRO A 109 28.25 -13.36 -3.96
C PRO A 109 28.85 -12.20 -3.15
N SER A 110 28.14 -11.07 -3.12
CA SER A 110 28.40 -9.91 -2.29
C SER A 110 27.09 -9.16 -2.10
N ALA A 111 26.95 -8.39 -1.03
CA ALA A 111 25.70 -7.70 -0.72
C ALA A 111 25.95 -6.44 0.11
N ILE A 112 25.11 -5.43 -0.10
CA ILE A 112 25.03 -4.24 0.73
C ILE A 112 23.70 -4.28 1.49
N TRP A 113 23.78 -4.17 2.80
CA TRP A 113 22.61 -4.12 3.66
C TRP A 113 22.14 -2.68 3.84
N LEU A 114 20.86 -2.41 3.55
CA LEU A 114 20.26 -1.09 3.65
C LEU A 114 19.25 -0.98 4.79
N SER A 115 19.21 0.21 5.38
CA SER A 115 18.18 0.62 6.35
C SER A 115 16.79 0.53 5.72
N HIS A 116 15.84 0.00 6.51
CA HIS A 116 14.45 -0.21 6.12
C HIS A 116 13.75 1.12 5.81
N HIS A 117 13.84 2.12 6.69
CA HIS A 117 13.26 3.44 6.44
C HIS A 117 13.95 4.17 5.30
N PHE A 118 15.25 3.92 5.06
CA PHE A 118 15.90 4.55 3.91
C PHE A 118 15.43 3.97 2.57
N CYS A 119 15.19 2.66 2.52
CA CYS A 119 14.53 2.04 1.38
C CYS A 119 13.13 2.65 1.15
N HIS A 120 12.33 2.79 2.21
CA HIS A 120 11.05 3.51 2.12
C HIS A 120 11.18 4.93 1.58
N ALA A 121 12.18 5.68 2.05
CA ALA A 121 12.38 7.06 1.64
C ALA A 121 12.67 7.15 0.13
N LEU A 122 13.46 6.22 -0.39
CA LEU A 122 13.85 6.21 -1.79
C LEU A 122 12.79 5.60 -2.71
N SER A 123 11.86 4.77 -2.25
CA SER A 123 10.99 3.97 -3.13
C SER A 123 10.02 4.76 -4.03
N GLY A 124 9.98 6.09 -3.94
CA GLY A 124 9.02 6.97 -4.63
C GLY A 124 9.42 7.46 -6.02
N TRP A 125 10.62 7.17 -6.53
CA TRP A 125 11.22 7.82 -7.73
C TRP A 125 10.40 7.77 -9.04
N MET A 126 9.36 6.92 -9.12
CA MET A 126 8.49 6.78 -10.29
C MET A 126 7.45 7.89 -10.40
N ILE A 127 7.13 8.56 -9.29
CA ILE A 127 6.01 9.52 -9.21
C ILE A 127 6.44 10.90 -8.73
N GLU A 128 7.73 11.06 -8.42
CA GLU A 128 8.23 12.20 -7.68
C GLU A 128 8.88 13.21 -8.63
N PRO A 129 8.66 14.53 -8.45
CA PRO A 129 9.36 15.55 -9.22
C PRO A 129 10.83 15.63 -8.81
N GLU A 130 11.75 15.58 -9.76
CA GLU A 130 13.17 15.80 -9.49
C GLU A 130 13.54 17.30 -9.63
N PRO A 131 14.29 17.90 -8.69
CA PRO A 131 14.86 17.31 -7.47
C PRO A 131 13.93 17.38 -6.24
N ILE A 132 13.82 16.27 -5.48
CA ILE A 132 13.16 16.25 -4.15
C ILE A 132 14.18 16.20 -3.02
N ALA A 133 14.03 17.16 -2.09
CA ALA A 133 14.87 17.23 -0.90
C ALA A 133 14.27 16.49 0.30
N LEU A 134 12.95 16.55 0.51
CA LEU A 134 12.29 16.09 1.74
C LEU A 134 11.53 14.76 1.55
N ARG A 135 11.90 13.77 2.37
CA ARG A 135 11.24 12.47 2.41
C ARG A 135 10.85 12.15 3.84
N ILE A 136 9.59 11.80 4.05
CA ILE A 136 9.03 11.46 5.36
C ILE A 136 8.59 10.01 5.31
N VAL A 137 9.04 9.22 6.30
CA VAL A 137 8.67 7.82 6.47
C VAL A 137 7.96 7.68 7.82
N ILE A 138 6.74 7.17 7.82
CA ILE A 138 5.99 6.83 9.04
C ILE A 138 5.50 5.40 8.91
N ASP A 139 5.99 4.53 9.78
CA ASP A 139 5.77 3.09 9.68
C ASP A 139 5.30 2.48 11.00
N GLY A 140 5.04 1.16 11.00
CA GLY A 140 4.84 0.42 12.24
C GLY A 140 6.13 0.36 13.06
N LEU A 141 7.18 -0.17 12.47
CA LEU A 141 8.53 -0.20 13.02
C LEU A 141 9.51 -0.49 11.89
N GLY A 142 10.57 0.30 11.78
CA GLY A 142 11.71 0.05 10.91
C GLY A 142 12.97 0.62 11.53
N ASP A 143 14.10 -0.08 11.41
CA ASP A 143 15.39 0.37 11.99
C ASP A 143 15.33 0.73 13.49
N GLY A 144 14.44 0.09 14.26
CA GLY A 144 14.25 0.39 15.69
C GLY A 144 13.46 1.67 15.99
N ARG A 145 12.80 2.27 15.00
CA ARG A 145 12.08 3.55 15.13
C ARG A 145 10.73 3.54 14.38
N PRO A 146 9.76 4.38 14.79
CA PRO A 146 8.43 4.44 14.18
C PRO A 146 8.34 5.39 12.97
N TRP A 147 9.27 6.34 12.85
CA TRP A 147 9.30 7.29 11.74
C TRP A 147 10.71 7.86 11.53
N SER A 148 10.96 8.39 10.34
CA SER A 148 12.22 9.05 9.97
C SER A 148 11.96 10.17 8.95
N VAL A 149 12.74 11.23 9.07
CA VAL A 149 12.73 12.37 8.14
C VAL A 149 14.09 12.47 7.50
N TYR A 150 14.12 12.46 6.18
CA TYR A 150 15.33 12.56 5.38
C TYR A 150 15.34 13.87 4.61
N ARG A 151 16.50 14.53 4.60
CA ARG A 151 16.76 15.72 3.79
C ARG A 151 18.09 15.57 3.07
N GLY A 152 18.09 15.67 1.74
CA GLY A 152 19.31 15.55 0.93
C GLY A 152 20.08 14.25 1.16
N GLY A 153 19.37 13.13 1.29
CA GLY A 153 19.96 11.80 1.52
C GLY A 153 20.47 11.55 2.94
N LYS A 154 20.19 12.43 3.91
CA LYS A 154 20.59 12.28 5.31
C LYS A 154 19.40 12.25 6.24
N THR A 155 19.47 11.45 7.30
CA THR A 155 18.50 11.48 8.40
C THR A 155 18.64 12.81 9.15
N VAL A 156 17.57 13.60 9.20
CA VAL A 156 17.53 14.88 9.95
C VAL A 156 16.66 14.81 11.20
N ALA A 157 15.73 13.86 11.26
CA ALA A 157 14.97 13.56 12.47
C ALA A 157 14.52 12.08 12.45
N ALA A 158 14.33 11.51 13.63
CA ALA A 158 13.83 10.14 13.78
C ALA A 158 13.05 10.00 15.09
N GLY A 159 12.06 9.10 15.08
CA GLY A 159 11.24 8.82 16.26
C GLY A 159 11.90 7.88 17.25
N ASP A 160 11.49 7.99 18.51
CA ASP A 160 11.84 7.04 19.57
C ASP A 160 10.68 6.08 19.78
N ILE A 161 10.91 4.78 19.54
CA ILE A 161 9.87 3.75 19.68
C ILE A 161 9.30 3.65 21.10
N ARG A 162 10.04 4.09 22.13
CA ARG A 162 9.57 4.13 23.52
C ARG A 162 8.44 5.14 23.72
N LYS A 163 8.31 6.12 22.82
CA LYS A 163 7.21 7.08 22.80
C LYS A 163 6.05 6.65 21.91
N GLY A 164 6.09 5.42 21.40
CA GLY A 164 5.00 4.78 20.67
C GLY A 164 5.14 4.85 19.15
N SER A 165 4.21 4.16 18.48
CA SER A 165 4.10 4.05 17.03
C SER A 165 2.64 4.12 16.63
N ILE A 166 2.33 4.89 15.58
CA ILE A 166 0.97 4.96 15.02
C ILE A 166 0.53 3.58 14.52
N GLY A 167 1.41 2.85 13.82
CA GLY A 167 1.10 1.52 13.31
C GLY A 167 0.78 0.52 14.43
N TRP A 168 1.53 0.57 15.54
CA TRP A 168 1.25 -0.26 16.72
C TRP A 168 -0.02 0.18 17.44
N GLY A 169 -0.24 1.50 17.60
CA GLY A 169 -1.45 2.05 18.20
C GLY A 169 -2.72 1.58 17.49
N ILE A 170 -2.73 1.66 16.15
CA ILE A 170 -3.85 1.14 15.34
C ILE A 170 -4.05 -0.38 15.55
N ARG A 171 -2.96 -1.15 15.59
CA ARG A 171 -3.02 -2.60 15.82
C ARG A 171 -3.67 -2.91 17.17
N GLU A 172 -3.24 -2.24 18.24
CA GLU A 172 -3.79 -2.44 19.58
C GLU A 172 -5.25 -1.98 19.66
N ALA A 173 -5.62 -0.87 19.00
CA ALA A 173 -7.00 -0.44 18.88
C ALA A 173 -7.88 -1.50 18.19
N GLY A 174 -7.40 -2.08 17.10
CA GLY A 174 -8.13 -3.14 16.41
C GLY A 174 -8.26 -4.42 17.23
N LYS A 175 -7.25 -4.79 18.02
CA LYS A 175 -7.35 -5.89 19.00
C LYS A 175 -8.39 -5.59 20.08
N ALA A 176 -8.41 -4.37 20.62
CA ALA A 176 -9.39 -3.96 21.62
C ALA A 176 -10.83 -4.01 21.10
N LEU A 177 -11.03 -3.69 19.81
CA LEU A 177 -12.31 -3.84 19.12
C LEU A 177 -12.65 -5.30 18.74
N GLY A 178 -11.77 -6.27 18.99
CA GLY A 178 -11.98 -7.66 18.60
C GLY A 178 -11.96 -7.89 17.08
N ILE A 179 -11.31 -7.02 16.30
CA ILE A 179 -11.22 -7.15 14.85
C ILE A 179 -10.39 -8.39 14.49
N LYS A 180 -11.04 -9.35 13.84
CA LYS A 180 -10.38 -10.55 13.31
C LYS A 180 -9.59 -10.23 12.05
N ALA A 181 -8.43 -10.83 11.88
CA ALA A 181 -7.63 -10.72 10.66
C ALA A 181 -6.78 -11.98 10.48
N ALA A 182 -6.57 -12.40 9.22
CA ALA A 182 -5.69 -13.52 8.92
C ALA A 182 -4.22 -13.16 9.21
N HIS A 183 -3.83 -11.92 8.93
CA HIS A 183 -2.53 -11.36 9.28
C HIS A 183 -2.73 -10.05 10.06
N PHE A 184 -1.91 -9.78 11.09
CA PHE A 184 -2.11 -8.63 11.97
C PHE A 184 -2.03 -7.28 11.23
N ASN A 185 -1.24 -7.18 10.16
CA ASN A 185 -1.19 -5.97 9.31
C ASN A 185 -2.48 -5.67 8.54
N ASP A 186 -3.42 -6.61 8.45
CA ASP A 186 -4.74 -6.33 7.87
C ASP A 186 -5.67 -5.59 8.83
N ILE A 187 -5.34 -5.53 10.11
CA ILE A 187 -6.12 -4.81 11.13
C ILE A 187 -6.16 -3.32 10.79
N ALA A 188 -5.05 -2.72 10.38
CA ALA A 188 -4.98 -1.27 10.17
C ALA A 188 -5.97 -0.76 9.12
N GLY A 189 -6.06 -1.45 7.97
CA GLY A 189 -7.03 -1.12 6.94
C GLY A 189 -8.49 -1.38 7.33
N LYS A 190 -8.75 -2.16 8.38
CA LYS A 190 -10.10 -2.37 8.95
C LYS A 190 -10.43 -1.29 9.97
N VAL A 191 -9.49 -0.93 10.85
CA VAL A 191 -9.62 0.19 11.79
C VAL A 191 -9.87 1.51 11.05
N MET A 192 -9.13 1.75 9.96
CA MET A 192 -9.35 2.91 9.09
C MET A 192 -10.78 3.01 8.54
N GLY A 193 -11.42 1.87 8.25
CA GLY A 193 -12.81 1.85 7.79
C GLY A 193 -13.82 1.97 8.92
N ILE A 194 -13.62 1.22 10.02
CA ILE A 194 -14.59 1.13 11.10
C ILE A 194 -14.68 2.40 11.94
N GLN A 195 -13.62 3.22 11.98
CA GLN A 195 -13.60 4.48 12.74
C GLN A 195 -14.78 5.40 12.37
N ALA A 196 -15.24 5.36 11.11
CA ALA A 196 -16.33 6.21 10.64
C ALA A 196 -17.70 5.89 11.26
N TYR A 197 -17.82 4.78 12.01
CA TYR A 197 -19.02 4.41 12.77
C TYR A 197 -19.00 4.96 14.20
N GLY A 198 -17.85 5.42 14.70
CA GLY A 198 -17.72 6.03 16.01
C GLY A 198 -18.09 7.51 16.00
N ARG A 199 -18.35 8.07 17.17
CA ARG A 199 -18.55 9.50 17.39
C ARG A 199 -17.31 10.09 18.05
N ILE A 200 -16.91 11.27 17.62
CA ILE A 200 -15.78 11.98 18.23
C ILE A 200 -16.23 12.48 19.62
N ASP A 201 -15.53 12.01 20.66
CA ASP A 201 -15.56 12.61 22.00
C ASP A 201 -14.69 13.87 22.03
N GLU A 202 -15.32 15.03 21.91
CA GLU A 202 -14.65 16.35 21.87
C GLU A 202 -13.88 16.66 23.15
N GLY A 203 -14.36 16.18 24.31
CA GLY A 203 -13.68 16.38 25.58
C GLY A 203 -12.36 15.60 25.62
N TYR A 204 -12.40 14.33 25.21
CA TYR A 204 -11.20 13.51 25.12
C TYR A 204 -10.24 14.03 24.06
N LEU A 205 -10.75 14.47 22.91
CA LEU A 205 -9.95 15.08 21.85
C LEU A 205 -9.22 16.34 22.36
N ALA A 206 -9.92 17.22 23.09
CA ALA A 206 -9.32 18.39 23.71
C ALA A 206 -8.28 18.03 24.78
N TRP A 207 -8.45 16.93 25.50
CA TRP A 207 -7.43 16.40 26.42
C TRP A 207 -6.20 15.89 25.65
N LEU A 208 -6.38 15.09 24.60
CA LEU A 208 -5.30 14.55 23.76
C LEU A 208 -4.45 15.65 23.10
N ARG A 209 -5.04 16.80 22.74
CA ARG A 209 -4.31 17.95 22.20
C ARG A 209 -3.31 18.57 23.19
N LYS A 210 -3.44 18.29 24.48
CA LYS A 210 -2.52 18.77 25.53
C LYS A 210 -1.32 17.86 25.75
N LEU A 211 -1.32 16.65 25.17
CA LEU A 211 -0.20 15.74 25.28
C LEU A 211 1.04 16.33 24.62
N GLU A 212 2.21 15.97 25.14
CA GLU A 212 3.47 16.23 24.45
C GLU A 212 3.42 15.59 23.06
N PHE A 213 3.95 16.33 22.08
CA PHE A 213 3.78 15.99 20.66
C PHE A 213 4.22 14.56 20.31
N ASP A 214 5.28 14.04 20.91
CA ASP A 214 5.82 12.73 20.53
C ASP A 214 5.26 11.56 21.36
N ARG A 215 4.31 11.79 22.28
CA ARG A 215 3.69 10.74 23.13
C ARG A 215 2.57 9.98 22.42
N LEU A 216 2.93 9.33 21.32
CA LEU A 216 2.04 8.47 20.54
C LEU A 216 1.53 7.27 21.34
N ASP A 217 2.32 6.79 22.30
CA ASP A 217 1.97 5.73 23.26
C ASP A 217 0.76 6.12 24.13
N GLU A 218 0.71 7.36 24.61
CA GLU A 218 -0.43 7.88 25.36
C GLU A 218 -1.62 8.17 24.46
N MET A 219 -1.37 8.72 23.26
CA MET A 219 -2.42 9.06 22.30
C MET A 219 -3.24 7.84 21.88
N TRP A 220 -2.59 6.70 21.64
CA TRP A 220 -3.24 5.43 21.30
C TRP A 220 -3.46 4.51 22.52
N SER A 221 -3.47 5.05 23.74
CA SER A 221 -3.61 4.25 24.96
C SER A 221 -5.06 3.88 25.26
N LEU A 222 -5.40 2.59 25.17
CA LEU A 222 -6.68 2.09 25.68
C LEU A 222 -6.85 2.40 27.17
N GLN A 223 -5.79 2.25 27.97
CA GLN A 223 -5.85 2.57 29.40
C GLN A 223 -6.09 4.07 29.63
N GLY A 224 -5.56 4.94 28.76
CA GLY A 224 -5.90 6.36 28.74
C GLY A 224 -7.41 6.59 28.57
N TRP A 225 -8.03 5.91 27.61
CA TRP A 225 -9.48 5.97 27.38
C TRP A 225 -10.30 5.44 28.56
N LEU A 226 -9.93 4.28 29.11
CA LEU A 226 -10.61 3.69 30.26
C LEU A 226 -10.60 4.65 31.47
N ARG A 227 -9.49 5.34 31.70
CA ARG A 227 -9.39 6.38 32.75
C ARG A 227 -10.24 7.60 32.44
N TRP A 228 -10.24 8.07 31.19
CA TRP A 228 -11.04 9.24 30.77
C TRP A 228 -12.53 9.05 31.00
N LYS A 229 -13.06 7.85 30.75
CA LYS A 229 -14.48 7.58 30.92
C LYS A 229 -14.90 7.35 32.37
N HIS A 230 -13.95 7.25 33.31
CA HIS A 230 -14.17 7.02 34.74
C HIS A 230 -14.95 5.75 35.13
N ASP A 231 -15.45 4.98 34.16
CA ASP A 231 -16.13 3.71 34.32
C ASP A 231 -15.67 2.72 33.21
N PRO A 232 -15.08 1.56 33.57
CA PRO A 232 -14.59 0.59 32.59
C PRO A 232 -15.67 -0.02 31.69
N THR A 233 -16.91 -0.13 32.17
CA THR A 233 -18.04 -0.69 31.41
C THR A 233 -18.47 0.29 30.33
N VAL A 234 -18.69 1.55 30.71
CA VAL A 234 -19.03 2.63 29.76
C VAL A 234 -17.93 2.77 28.70
N ALA A 235 -16.66 2.74 29.13
CA ALA A 235 -15.53 2.85 28.22
C ALA A 235 -15.48 1.73 27.18
N ARG A 236 -15.76 0.48 27.61
CA ARG A 236 -15.80 -0.70 26.71
C ARG A 236 -16.97 -0.66 25.73
N LEU A 237 -18.12 -0.11 26.14
CA LEU A 237 -19.28 0.07 25.27
C LEU A 237 -19.08 1.19 24.24
N THR A 238 -18.06 2.05 24.42
CA THR A 238 -17.79 3.22 23.58
C THR A 238 -16.41 3.16 22.90
N LEU A 239 -15.85 1.97 22.69
CA LEU A 239 -14.53 1.83 22.05
C LEU A 239 -14.47 2.34 20.61
N LEU A 240 -15.59 2.35 19.88
CA LEU A 240 -15.63 2.98 18.55
C LEU A 240 -15.44 4.49 18.63
N ASP A 241 -15.99 5.15 19.65
CA ASP A 241 -15.81 6.58 19.87
C ASP A 241 -14.35 6.90 20.21
N TRP A 242 -13.71 6.05 21.05
CA TRP A 242 -12.27 6.14 21.28
C TRP A 242 -11.48 6.09 19.98
N VAL A 243 -11.73 5.06 19.15
CA VAL A 243 -11.01 4.87 17.88
C VAL A 243 -11.26 6.03 16.91
N ALA A 244 -12.49 6.51 16.79
CA ALA A 244 -12.81 7.69 15.99
C ALA A 244 -12.05 8.94 16.49
N THR A 245 -12.04 9.18 17.81
CA THR A 245 -11.36 10.32 18.42
C THR A 245 -9.84 10.27 18.24
N VAL A 246 -9.18 9.13 18.52
CA VAL A 246 -7.71 9.03 18.34
C VAL A 246 -7.31 9.04 16.88
N HIS A 247 -8.16 8.55 15.98
CA HIS A 247 -7.93 8.62 14.54
C HIS A 247 -8.02 10.07 14.04
N GLN A 248 -9.00 10.85 14.52
CA GLN A 248 -9.08 12.29 14.29
C GLN A 248 -7.86 13.04 14.86
N ARG A 249 -7.48 12.76 16.11
CA ARG A 249 -6.27 13.37 16.71
C ARG A 249 -5.02 13.04 15.90
N THR A 250 -4.91 11.82 15.38
CA THR A 250 -3.76 11.43 14.55
C THR A 250 -3.70 12.24 13.25
N ALA A 251 -4.84 12.60 12.65
CA ALA A 251 -4.86 13.50 11.50
C ALA A 251 -4.31 14.90 11.84
N GLU A 252 -4.71 15.45 13.00
CA GLU A 252 -4.19 16.72 13.51
C GLU A 252 -2.68 16.64 13.80
N TRP A 253 -2.24 15.55 14.44
CA TRP A 253 -0.83 15.30 14.72
C TRP A 253 0.01 15.21 13.45
N LEU A 254 -0.50 14.56 12.39
CA LEU A 254 0.20 14.47 11.10
C LEU A 254 0.35 15.86 10.45
N LEU A 255 -0.67 16.71 10.52
CA LEU A 255 -0.58 18.10 10.04
C LEU A 255 0.48 18.89 10.81
N GLU A 256 0.51 18.75 12.14
CA GLU A 256 1.54 19.34 13.00
C GLU A 256 2.94 18.79 12.67
N PHE A 257 3.07 17.47 12.49
CA PHE A 257 4.33 16.78 12.16
C PHE A 257 4.91 17.27 10.84
N PHE A 258 4.11 17.27 9.77
CA PHE A 258 4.56 17.73 8.46
C PHE A 258 4.91 19.22 8.51
N SER A 259 4.15 20.05 9.24
CA SER A 259 4.46 21.48 9.38
C SER A 259 5.78 21.78 10.10
N ARG A 260 6.27 20.85 10.95
CA ARG A 260 7.58 20.98 11.62
C ARG A 260 8.76 20.65 10.71
N HIS A 261 8.54 19.88 9.65
CA HIS A 261 9.61 19.31 8.82
C HIS A 261 9.61 19.79 7.37
N ALA A 262 8.45 20.18 6.84
CA ALA A 262 8.26 20.70 5.50
C ALA A 262 8.10 22.23 5.52
N GLN A 263 8.75 22.90 4.57
CA GLN A 263 8.48 24.30 4.30
C GLN A 263 7.16 24.47 3.53
N PRO A 264 6.47 25.63 3.63
CA PRO A 264 5.29 25.89 2.82
C PRO A 264 5.58 25.71 1.32
N GLY A 265 4.81 24.83 0.65
CA GLY A 265 4.97 24.54 -0.77
C GLY A 265 6.15 23.61 -1.12
N GLU A 266 6.85 23.05 -0.13
CA GLU A 266 7.90 22.06 -0.38
C GLU A 266 7.30 20.71 -0.80
N PRO A 267 7.71 20.13 -1.95
CA PRO A 267 7.37 18.76 -2.32
C PRO A 267 7.81 17.74 -1.27
N VAL A 268 6.90 16.85 -0.87
CA VAL A 268 7.16 15.82 0.14
C VAL A 268 6.85 14.44 -0.40
N VAL A 269 7.84 13.55 -0.38
CA VAL A 269 7.59 12.11 -0.59
C VAL A 269 7.23 11.51 0.75
N TYR A 270 6.09 10.82 0.81
CA TYR A 270 5.58 10.20 2.02
C TYR A 270 5.38 8.70 1.83
N SER A 271 6.07 7.91 2.66
CA SER A 271 6.04 6.44 2.64
C SER A 271 6.04 5.84 4.05
N GLY A 272 6.13 4.51 4.14
CA GLY A 272 5.87 3.71 5.32
C GLY A 272 4.42 3.23 5.39
N GLY A 273 4.15 2.17 6.18
CA GLY A 273 2.84 1.53 6.25
C GLY A 273 1.68 2.47 6.65
N VAL A 274 1.96 3.55 7.37
CA VAL A 274 0.97 4.55 7.78
C VAL A 274 0.47 5.39 6.59
N ALA A 275 1.30 5.55 5.54
CA ALA A 275 0.94 6.25 4.31
C ALA A 275 -0.15 5.54 3.48
N GLN A 276 -0.57 4.33 3.86
CA GLN A 276 -1.75 3.68 3.27
C GLN A 276 -3.09 4.24 3.79
N ASN A 277 -3.07 5.07 4.84
CA ASN A 277 -4.27 5.60 5.45
C ASN A 277 -4.83 6.78 4.65
N VAL A 278 -5.81 6.47 3.79
CA VAL A 278 -6.37 7.43 2.83
C VAL A 278 -7.12 8.60 3.49
N VAL A 279 -7.59 8.43 4.72
CA VAL A 279 -8.27 9.51 5.47
C VAL A 279 -7.24 10.54 5.93
N TRP A 280 -6.12 10.07 6.49
CA TRP A 280 -5.02 10.93 6.90
C TRP A 280 -4.31 11.58 5.71
N ASN A 281 -4.13 10.85 4.61
CA ASN A 281 -3.56 11.40 3.38
C ASN A 281 -4.42 12.53 2.82
N SER A 282 -5.75 12.40 2.83
CA SER A 282 -6.66 13.47 2.41
C SER A 282 -6.57 14.71 3.30
N ALA A 283 -6.44 14.52 4.63
CA ALA A 283 -6.22 15.63 5.55
C ALA A 283 -4.90 16.35 5.23
N LEU A 284 -3.80 15.60 5.06
CA LEU A 284 -2.50 16.15 4.68
C LEU A 284 -2.55 16.90 3.34
N ARG A 285 -3.16 16.33 2.30
CA ARG A 285 -3.24 16.94 0.96
C ARG A 285 -3.85 18.34 0.96
N SER A 286 -4.78 18.62 1.87
CA SER A 286 -5.40 19.95 1.99
C SER A 286 -4.41 21.05 2.40
N ARG A 287 -3.31 20.68 3.09
CA ARG A 287 -2.27 21.61 3.56
C ARG A 287 -0.94 21.44 2.81
N PHE A 288 -0.68 20.24 2.30
CA PHE A 288 0.51 19.85 1.54
C PHE A 288 0.08 19.33 0.17
N PRO A 289 -0.22 20.22 -0.79
CA PRO A 289 -0.71 19.82 -2.12
C PRO A 289 0.31 18.98 -2.88
N ASP A 290 1.61 19.23 -2.70
CA ASP A 290 2.73 18.52 -3.34
C ASP A 290 3.20 17.31 -2.53
N LEU A 291 2.24 16.51 -2.06
CA LEU A 291 2.48 15.25 -1.35
C LEU A 291 2.50 14.06 -2.33
N PHE A 292 3.62 13.35 -2.42
CA PHE A 292 3.79 12.22 -3.33
C PHE A 292 3.78 10.92 -2.55
N ILE A 293 2.78 10.07 -2.79
CA ILE A 293 2.61 8.77 -2.16
C ILE A 293 2.49 7.72 -3.26
N ALA A 294 3.39 6.76 -3.27
CA ALA A 294 3.37 5.67 -4.25
C ALA A 294 2.35 4.58 -3.84
N PRO A 295 1.75 3.82 -4.79
CA PRO A 295 0.83 2.72 -4.49
C PRO A 295 1.49 1.64 -3.60
N HIS A 296 2.82 1.53 -3.68
CA HIS A 296 3.66 0.66 -2.87
C HIS A 296 4.30 1.36 -1.67
N CYS A 297 3.69 2.39 -1.11
CA CYS A 297 4.25 3.15 0.01
C CYS A 297 4.57 2.34 1.27
N SER A 298 4.11 1.09 1.37
CA SER A 298 4.46 0.18 2.47
C SER A 298 5.63 -0.75 2.11
N ASP A 299 5.89 -1.79 2.91
CA ASP A 299 7.10 -2.61 2.79
C ASP A 299 7.29 -3.27 1.42
N GLU A 300 6.22 -3.37 0.63
CA GLU A 300 6.27 -3.80 -0.77
C GLU A 300 7.12 -2.87 -1.67
N GLY A 301 7.44 -1.66 -1.21
CA GLY A 301 8.32 -0.71 -1.89
C GLY A 301 9.81 -0.82 -1.58
N LEU A 302 10.20 -1.65 -0.60
CA LEU A 302 11.57 -1.65 -0.07
C LEU A 302 12.62 -2.05 -1.11
N SER A 303 12.38 -3.11 -1.90
CA SER A 303 13.30 -3.53 -2.95
C SER A 303 13.44 -2.48 -4.04
N LEU A 304 12.37 -1.73 -4.32
CA LEU A 304 12.48 -0.55 -5.16
C LEU A 304 13.45 0.41 -4.47
N GLY A 305 13.17 0.92 -3.28
CA GLY A 305 14.08 1.84 -2.56
C GLY A 305 15.58 1.48 -2.62
N ALA A 306 15.89 0.21 -2.39
CA ALA A 306 17.24 -0.35 -2.48
C ALA A 306 17.82 -0.35 -3.92
N LEU A 307 17.02 -0.61 -4.95
CA LEU A 307 17.44 -0.53 -6.35
C LEU A 307 17.83 0.89 -6.77
N GLU A 308 17.07 1.90 -6.34
CA GLU A 308 17.40 3.30 -6.60
C GLU A 308 18.66 3.74 -5.89
N TRP A 309 18.88 3.24 -4.67
CA TRP A 309 20.15 3.46 -4.00
C TRP A 309 21.32 2.90 -4.81
N LEU A 310 21.21 1.67 -5.34
CA LEU A 310 22.24 1.10 -6.23
C LEU A 310 22.44 1.96 -7.48
N ARG A 311 21.35 2.41 -8.12
CA ARG A 311 21.43 3.32 -9.28
C ARG A 311 22.24 4.57 -8.97
N GLN A 312 21.92 5.25 -7.87
CA GLN A 312 22.62 6.47 -7.43
C GLN A 312 24.10 6.18 -7.09
N ARG A 313 24.35 5.09 -6.35
CA ARG A 313 25.68 4.66 -5.90
C ARG A 313 26.65 4.39 -7.07
N HIS A 314 26.12 3.95 -8.20
CA HIS A 314 26.85 3.64 -9.43
C HIS A 314 26.67 4.70 -10.53
N SER A 315 26.06 5.84 -10.20
CA SER A 315 25.85 6.97 -11.13
C SER A 315 25.19 6.57 -12.44
N LEU A 316 24.26 5.60 -12.40
CA LEU A 316 23.48 5.20 -13.56
C LEU A 316 22.42 6.25 -13.90
N PRO A 317 22.00 6.37 -15.18
CA PRO A 317 20.86 7.18 -15.58
C PRO A 317 19.59 6.83 -14.77
N PRO A 318 18.61 7.76 -14.66
CA PRO A 318 17.32 7.48 -14.03
C PRO A 318 16.70 6.19 -14.58
N LEU A 319 16.25 5.31 -13.68
CA LEU A 319 15.61 4.06 -14.06
C LEU A 319 14.16 4.34 -14.46
N ALA A 320 13.70 3.68 -15.53
CA ALA A 320 12.31 3.71 -15.95
C ALA A 320 11.63 2.36 -15.68
N LEU A 321 10.55 2.39 -14.90
CA LEU A 321 9.64 1.25 -14.75
C LEU A 321 8.49 1.44 -15.75
N ALA A 322 8.70 0.97 -16.98
CA ALA A 322 7.93 1.39 -18.17
C ALA A 322 6.40 1.28 -18.04
N ALA A 323 5.90 0.27 -17.33
CA ALA A 323 4.46 0.02 -17.16
C ALA A 323 3.91 0.45 -15.80
N PHE A 324 4.66 1.23 -15.00
CA PHE A 324 4.24 1.59 -13.64
C PHE A 324 2.81 2.20 -13.59
N PRO A 325 1.94 1.73 -12.68
CA PRO A 325 2.17 0.76 -11.62
C PRO A 325 1.93 -0.71 -12.02
N PHE A 326 1.64 -1.02 -13.27
CA PHE A 326 1.33 -2.37 -13.78
C PHE A 326 2.59 -3.17 -14.12
N ALA A 327 3.47 -3.37 -13.14
CA ALA A 327 4.80 -3.93 -13.36
C ALA A 327 5.14 -5.14 -12.49
N GLN A 328 4.13 -5.86 -11.97
CA GLN A 328 4.35 -7.17 -11.38
C GLN A 328 4.92 -8.15 -12.41
N ALA A 329 5.95 -8.89 -12.04
CA ALA A 329 6.48 -10.03 -12.80
C ALA A 329 5.52 -11.21 -12.66
N ASP A 330 4.38 -11.08 -13.32
CA ASP A 330 3.32 -12.06 -13.42
C ASP A 330 2.97 -12.35 -14.89
N VAL A 331 1.86 -13.04 -15.16
CA VAL A 331 1.55 -13.53 -16.51
C VAL A 331 0.81 -12.46 -17.32
N ASP A 332 1.43 -12.03 -18.41
CA ASP A 332 0.78 -11.16 -19.39
C ASP A 332 -0.30 -11.92 -20.19
N VAL A 333 -1.29 -11.19 -20.70
CA VAL A 333 -2.42 -11.74 -21.47
C VAL A 333 -2.71 -10.86 -22.68
N PRO A 334 -3.20 -11.44 -23.80
CA PRO A 334 -3.55 -10.66 -24.98
C PRO A 334 -4.54 -9.55 -24.64
N ALA A 335 -4.26 -8.32 -25.06
CA ALA A 335 -5.14 -7.18 -24.83
C ALA A 335 -6.56 -7.45 -25.40
N PRO A 336 -7.62 -6.93 -24.75
CA PRO A 336 -8.97 -7.14 -25.21
C PRO A 336 -9.22 -6.32 -26.48
N SER A 337 -9.94 -6.93 -27.42
CA SER A 337 -10.47 -6.25 -28.60
C SER A 337 -11.56 -5.24 -28.22
N GLU A 338 -11.91 -4.36 -29.15
CA GLU A 338 -13.03 -3.42 -29.00
C GLU A 338 -14.35 -4.16 -28.74
N ASP A 339 -14.60 -5.28 -29.41
CA ASP A 339 -15.78 -6.13 -29.21
C ASP A 339 -15.81 -6.72 -27.78
N THR A 340 -14.66 -7.17 -27.28
CA THR A 340 -14.54 -7.66 -25.90
C THR A 340 -14.82 -6.56 -24.89
N ILE A 341 -14.29 -5.36 -25.12
CA ILE A 341 -14.56 -4.18 -24.26
C ILE A 341 -16.05 -3.83 -24.31
N ASP A 342 -16.66 -3.80 -25.49
CA ASP A 342 -18.08 -3.52 -25.65
C ASP A 342 -18.94 -4.55 -24.90
N GLN A 343 -18.65 -5.83 -25.06
CA GLN A 343 -19.40 -6.89 -24.39
C GLN A 343 -19.32 -6.78 -22.87
N VAL A 344 -18.14 -6.48 -22.32
CA VAL A 344 -17.97 -6.27 -20.87
C VAL A 344 -18.70 -5.01 -20.39
N ALA A 345 -18.65 -3.93 -21.17
CA ALA A 345 -19.39 -2.71 -20.86
C ALA A 345 -20.91 -2.96 -20.84
N GLN A 346 -21.43 -3.73 -21.79
CA GLN A 346 -22.84 -4.15 -21.83
C GLN A 346 -23.22 -5.00 -20.61
N TRP A 347 -22.36 -5.93 -20.17
CA TRP A 347 -22.59 -6.70 -18.95
C TRP A 347 -22.65 -5.82 -17.71
N LEU A 348 -21.71 -4.89 -17.56
CA LEU A 348 -21.72 -3.93 -16.45
C LEU A 348 -22.97 -3.05 -16.49
N ALA A 349 -23.37 -2.56 -17.67
CA ALA A 349 -24.58 -1.76 -17.86
C ALA A 349 -25.87 -2.54 -17.55
N ALA A 350 -25.87 -3.85 -17.81
CA ALA A 350 -26.93 -4.77 -17.39
C ALA A 350 -26.87 -5.14 -15.90
N GLY A 351 -25.98 -4.50 -15.13
CA GLY A 351 -25.84 -4.70 -13.70
C GLY A 351 -25.11 -5.98 -13.30
N LYS A 352 -24.33 -6.61 -14.19
CA LYS A 352 -23.50 -7.78 -13.84
C LYS A 352 -22.24 -7.37 -13.07
N VAL A 353 -21.75 -8.24 -12.19
CA VAL A 353 -20.45 -8.13 -11.54
C VAL A 353 -19.41 -8.88 -12.36
N VAL A 354 -18.40 -8.16 -12.84
CA VAL A 354 -17.42 -8.71 -13.79
C VAL A 354 -16.03 -8.74 -13.18
N GLY A 355 -15.39 -9.90 -13.20
CA GLY A 355 -13.95 -10.02 -12.97
C GLY A 355 -13.16 -9.51 -14.18
N TRP A 356 -12.09 -8.77 -13.94
CA TRP A 356 -11.29 -8.11 -14.97
C TRP A 356 -9.80 -8.34 -14.71
N TYR A 357 -9.18 -9.15 -15.57
CA TYR A 357 -7.76 -9.51 -15.54
C TYR A 357 -7.10 -9.07 -16.85
N GLN A 358 -6.21 -8.09 -16.79
CA GLN A 358 -5.55 -7.50 -17.98
C GLN A 358 -4.07 -7.24 -17.74
N GLY A 359 -3.24 -7.44 -18.75
CA GLY A 359 -1.80 -7.13 -18.70
C GLY A 359 -1.08 -7.68 -17.47
N HIS A 360 0.03 -7.03 -17.12
CA HIS A 360 0.70 -7.23 -15.83
C HIS A 360 -0.06 -6.63 -14.65
N GLY A 361 0.06 -7.25 -13.48
CA GLY A 361 -0.63 -6.80 -12.27
C GLY A 361 -0.10 -5.47 -11.72
N GLU A 362 -0.96 -4.74 -11.02
CA GLU A 362 -0.56 -3.53 -10.31
C GLU A 362 0.33 -3.82 -9.08
N ILE A 363 1.33 -2.95 -8.87
CA ILE A 363 2.12 -2.85 -7.65
C ILE A 363 1.27 -2.17 -6.58
N GLY A 364 1.38 -2.64 -5.34
CA GLY A 364 0.61 -2.11 -4.21
C GLY A 364 -0.54 -3.03 -3.81
N PRO A 365 -1.29 -2.64 -2.77
CA PRO A 365 -2.37 -3.45 -2.20
C PRO A 365 -3.74 -3.14 -2.83
N ARG A 366 -3.82 -2.19 -3.76
CA ARG A 366 -5.05 -1.73 -4.40
C ARG A 366 -5.16 -2.37 -5.78
N ALA A 367 -6.37 -2.72 -6.19
CA ALA A 367 -6.64 -2.96 -7.60
C ALA A 367 -6.94 -1.64 -8.29
N LEU A 368 -6.29 -1.44 -9.42
CA LEU A 368 -6.20 -0.21 -10.21
C LEU A 368 -6.64 -0.45 -11.67
N GLY A 369 -7.40 -1.52 -11.91
CA GLY A 369 -7.98 -1.81 -13.22
C GLY A 369 -7.28 -2.92 -14.00
N HIS A 370 -6.29 -3.63 -13.43
CA HIS A 370 -5.67 -4.80 -14.06
C HIS A 370 -6.01 -6.11 -13.34
N ARG A 371 -6.29 -6.07 -12.04
CA ARG A 371 -6.77 -7.21 -11.23
C ARG A 371 -8.01 -6.81 -10.43
N SER A 372 -9.11 -6.53 -11.12
CA SER A 372 -10.30 -5.89 -10.54
C SER A 372 -11.56 -6.74 -10.59
N ILE A 373 -12.43 -6.57 -9.60
CA ILE A 373 -13.86 -6.90 -9.68
C ILE A 373 -14.59 -5.57 -9.88
N LEU A 374 -15.38 -5.51 -10.95
CA LEU A 374 -16.05 -4.32 -11.45
C LEU A 374 -17.56 -4.47 -11.35
N MET A 375 -18.24 -3.37 -11.05
CA MET A 375 -19.71 -3.33 -10.98
C MET A 375 -20.23 -1.91 -11.20
N ASP A 376 -21.44 -1.79 -11.75
CA ASP A 376 -22.18 -0.53 -11.77
C ASP A 376 -22.43 -0.02 -10.33
N PRO A 377 -21.91 1.16 -9.94
CA PRO A 377 -22.02 1.67 -8.58
C PRO A 377 -23.41 2.20 -8.22
N ARG A 378 -24.32 2.33 -9.19
CA ARG A 378 -25.69 2.84 -9.03
C ARG A 378 -26.65 1.83 -8.42
N LEU A 379 -26.29 0.55 -8.45
CA LEU A 379 -27.13 -0.55 -7.96
C LEU A 379 -27.30 -0.48 -6.44
N SER A 380 -28.55 -0.44 -5.97
CA SER A 380 -28.89 -0.35 -4.55
C SER A 380 -28.50 -1.61 -3.76
N ASP A 381 -28.55 -2.79 -4.39
CA ASP A 381 -28.14 -4.08 -3.81
C ASP A 381 -26.66 -4.41 -4.04
N GLY A 382 -25.95 -3.53 -4.76
CA GLY A 382 -24.61 -3.76 -5.25
C GLY A 382 -23.59 -4.09 -4.16
N ARG A 383 -23.69 -3.41 -3.02
CA ARG A 383 -22.81 -3.66 -1.86
C ARG A 383 -22.97 -5.08 -1.32
N ALA A 384 -24.21 -5.54 -1.19
CA ALA A 384 -24.51 -6.90 -0.72
C ALA A 384 -24.03 -7.96 -1.71
N ARG A 385 -24.09 -7.70 -3.02
CA ARG A 385 -23.54 -8.59 -4.06
C ARG A 385 -22.02 -8.74 -3.93
N ILE A 386 -21.29 -7.63 -3.81
CA ILE A 386 -19.85 -7.69 -3.64
C ILE A 386 -19.49 -8.33 -2.28
N ASP A 387 -20.19 -8.03 -1.19
CA ASP A 387 -19.94 -8.66 0.12
C ASP A 387 -20.04 -10.20 0.06
N ARG A 388 -21.03 -10.75 -0.68
CA ARG A 388 -21.15 -12.21 -0.92
C ARG A 388 -19.94 -12.80 -1.64
N ILE A 389 -19.39 -12.10 -2.63
CA ILE A 389 -18.19 -12.53 -3.35
C ILE A 389 -16.96 -12.44 -2.44
N LYS A 390 -16.81 -11.32 -1.73
CA LYS A 390 -15.60 -11.02 -0.95
C LYS A 390 -15.54 -11.80 0.36
N ARG A 391 -16.68 -12.28 0.88
CA ARG A 391 -16.81 -13.01 2.15
C ARG A 391 -16.11 -12.28 3.30
N ARG A 392 -16.35 -10.97 3.41
CA ARG A 392 -15.69 -10.07 4.37
C ARG A 392 -16.71 -9.25 5.17
N GLU A 393 -16.23 -8.51 6.16
CA GLU A 393 -17.08 -7.77 7.08
C GLU A 393 -17.86 -6.64 6.38
N PRO A 394 -19.15 -6.46 6.70
CA PRO A 394 -20.01 -5.50 6.00
C PRO A 394 -19.69 -4.05 6.32
N PHE A 395 -18.84 -3.73 7.29
CA PHE A 395 -18.46 -2.33 7.54
C PHE A 395 -17.40 -1.82 6.56
N ARG A 396 -16.75 -2.69 5.76
CA ARG A 396 -15.60 -2.28 4.95
C ARG A 396 -16.02 -1.42 3.74
N PRO A 397 -15.35 -0.29 3.47
CA PRO A 397 -15.64 0.50 2.29
C PRO A 397 -15.20 -0.20 0.99
N TYR A 398 -15.80 0.21 -0.12
CA TYR A 398 -15.41 -0.12 -1.48
C TYR A 398 -14.75 1.10 -2.15
N GLY A 399 -13.96 0.85 -3.20
CA GLY A 399 -13.36 1.91 -4.01
C GLY A 399 -14.11 2.08 -5.33
N ALA A 400 -13.79 3.15 -6.04
CA ALA A 400 -14.32 3.42 -7.37
C ALA A 400 -13.22 3.87 -8.32
N SER A 401 -13.41 3.64 -9.61
CA SER A 401 -12.62 4.23 -10.68
C SER A 401 -13.51 5.18 -11.49
N VAL A 402 -12.97 6.34 -11.84
CA VAL A 402 -13.70 7.39 -12.58
C VAL A 402 -12.82 8.00 -13.66
N LEU A 403 -13.42 8.36 -14.79
CA LEU A 403 -12.76 9.19 -15.80
C LEU A 403 -12.40 10.55 -15.20
N ALA A 404 -11.19 11.05 -15.46
CA ALA A 404 -10.71 12.29 -14.86
C ALA A 404 -11.65 13.48 -15.12
N GLU A 405 -12.18 13.56 -16.34
CA GLU A 405 -13.13 14.59 -16.78
C GLU A 405 -14.50 14.51 -16.08
N ASP A 406 -14.87 13.34 -15.52
CA ASP A 406 -16.13 13.16 -14.80
C ASP A 406 -15.97 13.29 -13.27
N PHE A 407 -14.74 13.43 -12.75
CA PHE A 407 -14.49 13.40 -11.32
C PHE A 407 -15.36 14.41 -10.55
N ALA A 408 -15.36 15.67 -10.98
CA ALA A 408 -16.06 16.76 -10.29
C ALA A 408 -17.59 16.64 -10.34
N ARG A 409 -18.14 15.75 -11.18
CA ARG A 409 -19.57 15.46 -11.23
C ARG A 409 -20.02 14.52 -10.10
N TYR A 410 -19.12 13.67 -9.60
CA TYR A 410 -19.43 12.59 -8.66
C TYR A 410 -18.69 12.70 -7.33
N PHE A 411 -17.59 13.44 -7.29
CA PHE A 411 -16.72 13.49 -6.12
C PHE A 411 -16.19 14.89 -5.84
N GLU A 412 -16.01 15.16 -4.56
CA GLU A 412 -15.34 16.36 -4.04
C GLU A 412 -14.13 15.96 -3.18
N GLY A 413 -13.04 16.72 -3.30
CA GLY A 413 -11.80 16.53 -2.56
C GLY A 413 -10.67 15.91 -3.37
N ALA A 414 -9.66 15.40 -2.65
CA ALA A 414 -8.44 14.85 -3.23
C ALA A 414 -8.63 13.44 -3.79
N SER A 415 -8.01 13.15 -4.93
CA SER A 415 -7.87 11.80 -5.48
C SER A 415 -6.55 11.67 -6.24
N ASP A 416 -6.23 10.46 -6.65
CA ASP A 416 -5.05 10.13 -7.43
C ASP A 416 -5.28 8.90 -8.32
N PRO A 417 -4.30 8.50 -9.15
CA PRO A 417 -4.38 7.28 -9.95
C PRO A 417 -4.24 5.98 -9.13
N PHE A 418 -3.98 6.06 -7.82
CA PHE A 418 -3.55 4.93 -6.99
C PHE A 418 -4.50 4.56 -5.84
N MET A 419 -5.61 5.30 -5.68
CA MET A 419 -6.50 5.13 -4.54
C MET A 419 -5.78 5.36 -3.20
N LEU A 420 -5.03 6.46 -3.05
CA LEU A 420 -4.35 6.81 -1.80
C LEU A 420 -5.01 7.99 -1.06
N TYR A 421 -6.12 8.50 -1.59
CA TYR A 421 -6.92 9.56 -0.97
C TYR A 421 -8.40 9.14 -0.88
N SER A 422 -9.08 9.74 0.09
CA SER A 422 -10.53 9.67 0.27
C SER A 422 -11.20 10.97 -0.18
N CYS A 423 -12.29 10.84 -0.92
CA CYS A 423 -13.15 11.91 -1.42
C CYS A 423 -14.54 11.81 -0.77
N LYS A 424 -15.37 12.84 -0.91
CA LYS A 424 -16.81 12.76 -0.62
C LYS A 424 -17.59 12.49 -1.92
N VAL A 425 -18.60 11.63 -1.85
CA VAL A 425 -19.51 11.38 -2.97
C VAL A 425 -20.54 12.50 -3.03
N ILE A 426 -20.66 13.14 -4.19
CA ILE A 426 -21.58 14.25 -4.47
C ILE A 426 -22.43 13.96 -5.72
N GLY A 427 -23.47 14.76 -5.94
CA GLY A 427 -24.29 14.66 -7.16
C GLY A 427 -25.16 13.40 -7.19
N GLN A 428 -24.97 12.57 -8.22
CA GLN A 428 -25.76 11.36 -8.43
C GLN A 428 -25.54 10.34 -7.30
N THR A 429 -26.60 9.67 -6.86
CA THR A 429 -26.53 8.64 -5.82
C THR A 429 -25.78 7.40 -6.32
N LEU A 430 -24.65 7.08 -5.68
CA LEU A 430 -23.80 5.90 -5.95
C LEU A 430 -23.73 4.99 -4.71
N PRO A 431 -24.80 4.26 -4.39
CA PRO A 431 -24.95 3.58 -3.09
C PRO A 431 -23.95 2.44 -2.88
N ALA A 432 -23.46 1.79 -3.93
CA ALA A 432 -22.55 0.64 -3.78
C ALA A 432 -21.13 1.02 -3.30
N ILE A 433 -20.73 2.29 -3.51
CA ILE A 433 -19.38 2.79 -3.19
C ILE A 433 -19.37 3.82 -2.06
N ARG A 434 -20.52 4.41 -1.72
CA ARG A 434 -20.64 5.42 -0.67
C ARG A 434 -20.55 4.77 0.70
N HIS A 435 -19.56 5.16 1.48
CA HIS A 435 -19.41 4.72 2.87
C HIS A 435 -20.39 5.43 3.81
N VAL A 436 -20.48 5.00 5.07
CA VAL A 436 -21.45 5.53 6.05
C VAL A 436 -21.28 7.02 6.35
N ASP A 437 -20.06 7.54 6.24
CA ASP A 437 -19.74 8.96 6.38
C ASP A 437 -19.81 9.72 5.03
N GLY A 438 -20.34 9.08 3.99
CA GLY A 438 -20.44 9.64 2.64
C GLY A 438 -19.13 9.64 1.85
N SER A 439 -18.05 9.07 2.39
CA SER A 439 -16.76 9.01 1.71
C SER A 439 -16.67 7.88 0.68
N CYS A 440 -15.73 8.02 -0.25
CA CYS A 440 -15.29 6.97 -1.16
C CYS A 440 -13.82 7.19 -1.50
N ARG A 441 -13.09 6.10 -1.70
CA ARG A 441 -11.73 6.14 -2.23
C ARG A 441 -11.78 5.97 -3.74
N VAL A 442 -11.17 6.90 -4.47
CA VAL A 442 -11.35 7.00 -5.91
C VAL A 442 -10.02 6.92 -6.64
N GLN A 443 -9.99 6.07 -7.66
CA GLN A 443 -8.96 6.05 -8.69
C GLN A 443 -9.38 6.99 -9.82
N ARG A 444 -8.60 8.03 -10.07
CA ARG A 444 -8.82 8.93 -11.20
C ARG A 444 -8.03 8.45 -12.41
N ILE A 445 -8.74 8.13 -13.50
CA ILE A 445 -8.15 7.64 -14.75
C ILE A 445 -7.97 8.81 -15.72
N ALA A 446 -6.72 9.14 -16.03
CA ALA A 446 -6.33 10.18 -16.98
C ALA A 446 -5.41 9.60 -18.08
N GLY A 447 -5.18 10.37 -19.16
CA GLY A 447 -4.18 10.03 -20.18
C GLY A 447 -4.60 8.99 -21.22
N SER A 448 -3.59 8.43 -21.91
CA SER A 448 -3.65 7.52 -23.08
C SER A 448 -4.48 6.24 -22.85
N PRO A 449 -5.00 5.61 -23.92
CA PRO A 449 -5.94 4.50 -23.78
C PRO A 449 -5.25 3.25 -23.19
N LEU A 450 -5.55 2.99 -21.92
CA LEU A 450 -5.48 1.64 -21.36
C LEU A 450 -6.81 0.93 -21.63
N PRO A 451 -6.83 -0.41 -21.80
CA PRO A 451 -8.08 -1.16 -21.93
C PRO A 451 -9.12 -0.82 -20.87
N PHE A 452 -8.67 -0.54 -19.63
CA PHE A 452 -9.55 -0.16 -18.54
C PHE A 452 -10.19 1.24 -18.71
N ARG A 453 -9.46 2.20 -19.30
CA ARG A 453 -10.02 3.52 -19.65
C ARG A 453 -11.08 3.37 -20.74
N ALA A 454 -10.78 2.61 -21.79
CA ALA A 454 -11.72 2.36 -22.89
C ALA A 454 -13.00 1.67 -22.38
N LEU A 455 -12.89 0.75 -21.42
CA LEU A 455 -14.04 0.14 -20.75
C LEU A 455 -14.90 1.17 -20.01
N LEU A 456 -14.27 2.08 -19.24
CA LEU A 456 -14.99 3.15 -18.53
C LEU A 456 -15.69 4.12 -19.50
N GLU A 457 -15.03 4.51 -20.59
CA GLU A 457 -15.60 5.37 -21.64
C GLU A 457 -16.80 4.69 -22.30
N ARG A 458 -16.67 3.40 -22.63
CA ARG A 458 -17.77 2.64 -23.23
C ARG A 458 -18.93 2.45 -22.27
N PHE A 459 -18.66 2.14 -21.01
CA PHE A 459 -19.68 2.05 -19.95
C PHE A 459 -20.41 3.40 -19.76
N ARG A 460 -19.67 4.53 -19.77
CA ARG A 460 -20.25 5.88 -19.72
C ARG A 460 -21.16 6.13 -20.91
N ALA A 461 -20.76 5.76 -22.12
CA ALA A 461 -21.57 5.94 -23.32
C ALA A 461 -22.91 5.18 -23.24
N LEU A 462 -22.91 3.98 -22.64
CA LEU A 462 -24.11 3.16 -22.47
C LEU A 462 -25.02 3.66 -21.34
N THR A 463 -24.48 4.25 -20.28
CA THR A 463 -25.21 4.46 -19.02
C THR A 463 -25.34 5.92 -18.58
N GLY A 464 -24.57 6.82 -19.19
CA GLY A 464 -24.38 8.19 -18.74
C GLY A 464 -23.52 8.34 -17.47
N CYS A 465 -22.97 7.24 -16.94
CA CYS A 465 -22.17 7.18 -15.71
C CYS A 465 -20.72 6.78 -15.99
N GLY A 466 -19.77 7.69 -15.72
CA GLY A 466 -18.34 7.44 -15.90
C GLY A 466 -17.63 6.83 -14.69
N VAL A 467 -18.37 6.14 -13.82
CA VAL A 467 -17.86 5.57 -12.56
C VAL A 467 -18.13 4.07 -12.52
N LEU A 468 -17.13 3.28 -12.16
CA LEU A 468 -17.28 1.87 -11.80
C LEU A 468 -16.87 1.65 -10.35
N LEU A 469 -17.60 0.81 -9.62
CA LEU A 469 -17.06 0.19 -8.40
C LEU A 469 -15.85 -0.63 -8.81
N ASN A 470 -14.72 -0.43 -8.12
CA ASN A 470 -13.49 -1.17 -8.37
C ASN A 470 -12.98 -1.74 -7.04
N THR A 471 -12.90 -3.06 -6.96
CA THR A 471 -12.31 -3.76 -5.82
C THR A 471 -11.37 -4.87 -6.28
N SER A 472 -10.58 -5.42 -5.37
CA SER A 472 -9.54 -6.39 -5.69
C SER A 472 -10.10 -7.71 -6.22
N LEU A 473 -9.52 -8.25 -7.30
CA LEU A 473 -9.80 -9.58 -7.84
C LEU A 473 -9.17 -10.66 -6.96
N ASN A 474 -9.82 -10.89 -5.83
CA ASN A 474 -9.49 -11.91 -4.84
C ASN A 474 -10.67 -12.15 -3.87
N VAL A 475 -10.52 -13.12 -2.98
CA VAL A 475 -11.38 -13.31 -1.80
C VAL A 475 -10.64 -12.84 -0.53
N ALA A 476 -11.38 -12.70 0.58
CA ALA A 476 -10.77 -12.40 1.87
C ALA A 476 -9.65 -13.41 2.21
N GLY A 477 -8.52 -12.90 2.72
CA GLY A 477 -7.36 -13.71 3.09
C GLY A 477 -6.42 -14.08 1.94
N LYS A 478 -6.79 -13.84 0.67
CA LYS A 478 -5.92 -14.08 -0.49
C LYS A 478 -5.35 -12.77 -1.06
N PRO A 479 -4.14 -12.80 -1.67
CA PRO A 479 -3.57 -11.67 -2.40
C PRO A 479 -4.32 -11.46 -3.73
N LEU A 480 -3.98 -10.42 -4.51
CA LEU A 480 -4.51 -10.29 -5.88
C LEU A 480 -4.15 -11.50 -6.73
N ALA A 481 -5.01 -11.83 -7.69
CA ALA A 481 -4.73 -12.85 -8.69
C ALA A 481 -3.45 -12.50 -9.47
N ALA A 482 -2.47 -13.41 -9.46
CA ALA A 482 -1.24 -13.25 -10.25
C ALA A 482 -1.29 -13.93 -11.63
N GLN A 483 -2.11 -14.97 -11.79
CA GLN A 483 -2.18 -15.77 -13.02
C GLN A 483 -3.63 -15.89 -13.49
N PRO A 484 -3.89 -16.10 -14.79
CA PRO A 484 -5.22 -16.38 -15.32
C PRO A 484 -5.97 -17.46 -14.55
N ALA A 485 -5.28 -18.54 -14.18
CA ALA A 485 -5.86 -19.65 -13.42
C ALA A 485 -6.42 -19.22 -12.06
N HIS A 486 -5.77 -18.26 -11.37
CA HIS A 486 -6.28 -17.71 -10.12
C HIS A 486 -7.60 -16.94 -10.32
N ALA A 487 -7.72 -16.18 -11.42
CA ALA A 487 -8.94 -15.46 -11.77
C ALA A 487 -10.07 -16.41 -12.17
N VAL A 488 -9.78 -17.45 -12.97
CA VAL A 488 -10.75 -18.48 -13.37
C VAL A 488 -11.23 -19.28 -12.15
N HIS A 489 -10.33 -19.66 -11.25
CA HIS A 489 -10.70 -20.34 -10.00
C HIS A 489 -11.59 -19.45 -9.11
N LEU A 490 -11.27 -18.16 -8.98
CA LEU A 490 -12.14 -17.22 -8.28
C LEU A 490 -13.53 -17.13 -8.93
N PHE A 491 -13.58 -17.08 -10.26
CA PHE A 491 -14.84 -17.05 -11.00
C PHE A 491 -15.67 -18.32 -10.75
N SER A 492 -15.05 -19.51 -10.74
CA SER A 492 -15.77 -20.78 -10.48
C SER A 492 -16.34 -20.87 -9.06
N GLU A 493 -15.60 -20.36 -8.06
CA GLU A 493 -15.93 -20.48 -6.62
C GLU A 493 -16.74 -19.31 -6.04
N SER A 494 -17.08 -18.32 -6.86
CA SER A 494 -17.79 -17.11 -6.41
C SER A 494 -19.04 -16.83 -7.24
N SER A 495 -19.84 -15.88 -6.76
CA SER A 495 -21.02 -15.38 -7.47
C SER A 495 -20.69 -14.24 -8.43
N LEU A 496 -19.51 -14.29 -9.07
CA LEU A 496 -19.22 -13.42 -10.22
C LEU A 496 -20.10 -13.84 -11.40
N ASP A 497 -20.69 -12.86 -12.07
CA ASP A 497 -21.58 -13.09 -13.22
C ASP A 497 -20.78 -13.37 -14.49
N ALA A 498 -19.62 -12.70 -14.63
CA ALA A 498 -18.70 -12.88 -15.76
C ALA A 498 -17.24 -12.65 -15.36
N LEU A 499 -16.32 -13.10 -16.20
CA LEU A 499 -14.88 -12.86 -16.09
C LEU A 499 -14.30 -12.54 -17.48
N CYS A 500 -13.46 -11.52 -17.55
CA CYS A 500 -12.65 -11.18 -18.71
C CYS A 500 -11.17 -11.35 -18.37
N VAL A 501 -10.47 -12.21 -19.13
CA VAL A 501 -9.03 -12.45 -19.01
C VAL A 501 -8.38 -12.13 -20.35
N GLY A 502 -7.71 -10.98 -20.44
CA GLY A 502 -7.22 -10.49 -21.72
C GLY A 502 -8.39 -10.32 -22.70
N ASN A 503 -8.31 -10.98 -23.85
CA ASN A 503 -9.38 -11.04 -24.85
C ASN A 503 -10.37 -12.21 -24.68
N THR A 504 -10.26 -13.01 -23.61
CA THR A 504 -11.11 -14.19 -23.39
C THR A 504 -12.23 -13.88 -22.40
N LEU A 505 -13.45 -14.27 -22.75
CA LEU A 505 -14.67 -14.02 -21.98
C LEU A 505 -15.23 -15.32 -21.38
N TYR A 506 -15.64 -15.26 -20.12
CA TYR A 506 -16.35 -16.31 -19.39
C TYR A 506 -17.64 -15.72 -18.84
N HIS A 507 -18.75 -16.46 -18.95
CA HIS A 507 -20.08 -16.01 -18.52
C HIS A 507 -20.89 -17.20 -17.98
N ARG A 508 -21.73 -16.97 -16.97
CA ARG A 508 -22.58 -18.02 -16.35
C ARG A 508 -23.94 -18.21 -17.03
#